data_AF-A0A922CLX9-F1
#
_entry.id   AF-A0A922CLX9-F1
#
_cell.length_a   1.000
_cell.length_b   1.000
_cell.length_c   1.000
_cell.angle_alpha   90.00
_cell.angle_beta   90.00
_cell.angle_gamma   90.00
#
_symmetry.space_group_name_H-M   'P 1'
#
loop_
_entity.id
_entity.type
_entity.pdbx_description
1 polymer ?
#
loop_
_entity_poly.entity_id
_entity_poly.type
_entity_poly.pdbx_seq_one_letter_code
_entity_poly.pdbx_strand_id
1 'polypeptide(L)'
;MLRLGAPPDARDADGNTPLHLVCKLNPCPAEVVRELLAHGAHIDTVNYEGDTPEELLRVNQQSLSAIVNPLKYTTLKCLAARTVKNYRLPYRHVVPQCLHATIITH
;
A
#
# COMPACT_ATOMS: atom_id res chain seq x y z
N MET A 1 -14.55 -13.67 -2.28
CA MET A 1 -14.24 -14.76 -1.33
C MET A 1 -13.02 -14.32 -0.50
N LEU A 2 -13.21 -13.45 0.49
CA LEU A 2 -12.15 -12.89 1.37
C LEU A 2 -12.17 -13.51 2.77
N ARG A 3 -12.57 -14.79 2.88
CA ARG A 3 -12.68 -15.52 4.15
C ARG A 3 -11.62 -16.61 4.36
N LEU A 4 -10.65 -16.74 3.45
CA LEU A 4 -9.63 -17.79 3.48
C LEU A 4 -8.22 -17.22 3.62
N GLY A 5 -7.94 -16.47 4.68
CA GLY A 5 -6.58 -16.19 5.17
C GLY A 5 -5.55 -15.74 4.13
N ALA A 6 -6.00 -15.16 3.01
CA ALA A 6 -5.10 -14.75 1.94
C ALA A 6 -4.32 -13.55 2.49
N PRO A 7 -2.97 -13.63 2.52
CA PRO A 7 -2.19 -12.53 3.06
C PRO A 7 -2.52 -11.27 2.24
N PRO A 8 -2.85 -10.13 2.89
CA PRO A 8 -3.20 -8.90 2.20
C PRO A 8 -2.04 -8.36 1.34
N ASP A 9 -0.83 -8.78 1.66
CA ASP A 9 0.42 -8.46 0.96
C ASP A 9 0.87 -9.59 0.01
N ALA A 10 -0.01 -10.55 -0.31
CA ALA A 10 0.28 -11.55 -1.34
C ALA A 10 0.68 -10.85 -2.63
N ARG A 11 1.74 -11.30 -3.30
CA ARG A 11 2.20 -10.72 -4.55
C ARG A 11 1.98 -11.69 -5.71
N ASP A 12 1.46 -11.18 -6.82
CA ASP A 12 1.42 -11.92 -8.07
C ASP A 12 2.79 -11.93 -8.79
N ALA A 13 2.83 -12.42 -10.03
CA ALA A 13 4.04 -12.50 -10.84
C ALA A 13 4.69 -11.13 -11.12
N ASP A 14 3.92 -10.06 -11.10
CA ASP A 14 4.36 -8.68 -11.35
C ASP A 14 4.60 -7.90 -10.04
N GLY A 15 4.51 -8.59 -8.89
CA GLY A 15 4.67 -7.96 -7.57
C GLY A 15 3.43 -7.19 -7.11
N ASN A 16 2.30 -7.28 -7.82
CA ASN A 16 1.07 -6.61 -7.45
C ASN A 16 0.44 -7.28 -6.24
N THR A 17 0.08 -6.47 -5.25
CA THR A 17 -0.75 -6.91 -4.13
C THR A 17 -2.23 -6.97 -4.54
N PRO A 18 -3.11 -7.68 -3.80
CA PRO A 18 -4.55 -7.59 -3.99
C PRO A 18 -5.05 -6.15 -4.14
N LEU A 19 -4.45 -5.20 -3.42
CA LEU A 19 -4.81 -3.78 -3.49
C LEU A 19 -4.44 -3.13 -4.83
N HIS A 20 -3.30 -3.48 -5.44
CA HIS A 20 -2.96 -3.05 -6.80
C HIS A 20 -3.99 -3.57 -7.82
N LEU A 21 -4.35 -4.85 -7.70
CA LEU A 21 -5.28 -5.50 -8.63
C LEU A 21 -6.66 -4.84 -8.62
N VAL A 22 -7.22 -4.53 -7.45
CA VAL A 22 -8.50 -3.81 -7.39
C VAL A 22 -8.39 -2.36 -7.87
N CYS A 23 -7.26 -1.69 -7.65
CA CYS A 23 -7.01 -0.33 -8.13
C CYS A 23 -6.87 -0.24 -9.66
N LYS A 24 -6.46 -1.35 -10.31
CA LYS A 24 -6.40 -1.47 -11.76
C LYS A 24 -7.78 -1.63 -12.42
N LEU A 25 -8.79 -2.06 -11.67
CA LEU A 25 -10.17 -2.21 -12.17
C LEU A 25 -10.85 -0.86 -12.37
N ASN A 26 -11.70 -0.76 -13.40
CA ASN A 26 -12.53 0.40 -13.65
C ASN A 26 -14.01 -0.04 -13.84
N PRO A 27 -14.93 0.28 -12.91
CA PRO A 27 -14.71 1.07 -11.69
C PRO A 27 -14.04 0.26 -10.58
N CYS A 28 -13.14 0.90 -9.82
CA CYS A 28 -12.52 0.30 -8.63
C CYS A 28 -13.58 0.00 -7.53
N PRO A 29 -13.68 -1.25 -7.05
CA PRO A 29 -14.69 -1.63 -6.06
C PRO A 29 -14.31 -1.16 -4.64
N ALA A 30 -14.92 -0.06 -4.20
CA ALA A 30 -14.62 0.59 -2.92
C ALA A 30 -14.77 -0.33 -1.69
N GLU A 31 -15.76 -1.23 -1.70
CA GLU A 31 -15.96 -2.17 -0.59
C GLU A 31 -14.78 -3.13 -0.43
N VAL A 32 -14.24 -3.63 -1.54
CA VAL A 32 -13.09 -4.54 -1.54
C VAL A 32 -11.83 -3.80 -1.09
N VAL A 33 -11.64 -2.55 -1.54
CA VAL A 33 -10.53 -1.70 -1.06
C VAL A 33 -10.60 -1.53 0.45
N ARG A 34 -11.76 -1.17 1.01
CA ARG A 34 -11.92 -1.05 2.47
C ARG A 34 -11.63 -2.36 3.20
N GLU A 35 -12.11 -3.48 2.69
CA GLU A 35 -11.91 -4.78 3.32
C GLU A 35 -10.43 -5.16 3.32
N LEU A 36 -9.72 -4.96 2.22
CA LEU A 36 -8.27 -5.19 2.13
C LEU A 36 -7.50 -4.31 3.11
N LEU A 37 -7.82 -3.02 3.19
CA LEU A 37 -7.20 -2.09 4.14
C LEU A 37 -7.50 -2.47 5.60
N ALA A 38 -8.73 -2.90 5.89
CA ALA A 38 -9.11 -3.38 7.21
C ALA A 38 -8.36 -4.68 7.61
N HIS A 39 -7.98 -5.50 6.64
CA HIS A 39 -7.15 -6.69 6.84
C HIS A 39 -5.64 -6.40 6.85
N GLY A 40 -5.22 -5.13 6.76
CA GLY A 40 -3.82 -4.72 6.89
C GLY A 40 -3.09 -4.49 5.57
N ALA A 41 -3.78 -4.48 4.42
CA ALA A 41 -3.14 -4.07 3.16
C ALA A 41 -2.61 -2.64 3.28
N HIS A 42 -1.40 -2.42 2.78
CA HIS A 42 -0.75 -1.11 2.84
C HIS A 42 -0.91 -0.35 1.51
N ILE A 43 -1.33 0.92 1.58
CA ILE A 43 -1.51 1.80 0.40
C ILE A 43 -0.19 2.23 -0.23
N ASP A 44 0.90 2.16 0.54
CA ASP A 44 2.24 2.59 0.11
C ASP A 44 3.07 1.42 -0.46
N THR A 45 2.52 0.21 -0.56
CA THR A 45 3.27 -0.93 -1.16
C THR A 45 3.50 -0.68 -2.63
N VAL A 46 4.71 -0.95 -3.10
CA VAL A 46 5.03 -0.92 -4.53
C VAL A 46 5.05 -2.32 -5.15
N ASN A 47 4.66 -2.40 -6.42
CA ASN A 47 4.88 -3.56 -7.29
C ASN A 47 6.31 -3.58 -7.87
N TYR A 48 6.63 -4.52 -8.77
CA TYR A 48 7.97 -4.59 -9.38
C TYR A 48 8.26 -3.47 -10.39
N GLU A 49 7.23 -2.79 -10.90
CA GLU A 49 7.38 -1.59 -11.73
C GLU A 49 7.62 -0.33 -10.87
N GLY A 50 7.50 -0.44 -9.55
CA GLY A 50 7.67 0.66 -8.61
C GLY A 50 6.39 1.48 -8.39
N ASP A 51 5.27 1.04 -8.95
CA ASP A 51 3.97 1.70 -8.81
C ASP A 51 3.29 1.30 -7.50
N THR A 52 2.64 2.27 -6.86
CA THR A 52 1.72 2.11 -5.75
C THR A 52 0.28 1.89 -6.24
N PRO A 53 -0.62 1.32 -5.41
CA PRO A 53 -2.04 1.22 -5.74
C PRO A 53 -2.68 2.57 -6.09
N GLU A 54 -2.27 3.66 -5.44
CA GLU A 54 -2.77 5.00 -5.74
C GLU A 54 -2.34 5.49 -7.12
N GLU A 55 -1.10 5.20 -7.54
CA GLU A 55 -0.63 5.54 -8.88
C GLU A 55 -1.43 4.79 -9.96
N LEU A 56 -1.78 3.53 -9.73
CA LEU A 56 -2.65 2.77 -10.63
C LEU A 56 -4.08 3.35 -10.71
N LEU A 57 -4.64 3.85 -9.60
CA LEU A 57 -5.94 4.54 -9.62
C LEU A 57 -5.90 5.82 -10.47
N ARG A 58 -4.79 6.57 -10.40
CA ARG A 58 -4.61 7.81 -11.15
C ARG A 58 -4.59 7.59 -12.66
N VAL A 59 -4.08 6.44 -13.13
CA VAL A 59 -4.14 6.05 -14.55
C VAL A 59 -5.59 5.97 -15.04
N ASN A 60 -6.51 5.54 -14.19
CA ASN A 60 -7.95 5.44 -14.47
C ASN A 60 -8.74 6.73 -14.12
N GLN A 61 -8.07 7.85 -13.84
CA GLN A 61 -8.68 9.10 -13.37
C GLN A 61 -9.48 8.95 -12.05
N GLN A 62 -9.17 7.93 -11.26
CA GLN A 62 -9.75 7.73 -9.93
C GLN A 62 -8.77 8.23 -8.86
N SER A 63 -9.31 8.58 -7.68
CA SER A 63 -8.49 8.95 -6.52
C SER A 63 -8.84 8.05 -5.35
N LEU A 64 -7.82 7.60 -4.62
CA LEU A 64 -8.01 6.79 -3.41
C LEU A 64 -8.92 7.51 -2.40
N SER A 65 -8.79 8.83 -2.28
CA SER A 65 -9.62 9.67 -1.41
C SER A 65 -11.11 9.67 -1.76
N ALA A 66 -11.46 9.45 -3.03
CA ALA A 66 -12.84 9.32 -3.47
C ALA A 66 -13.45 7.95 -3.10
N ILE A 67 -12.60 6.96 -2.83
CA ILE A 67 -12.99 5.57 -2.58
C ILE A 67 -13.00 5.28 -1.08
N VAL A 68 -11.97 5.73 -0.36
CA VAL A 68 -11.78 5.51 1.08
C VAL A 68 -11.12 6.74 1.70
N ASN A 69 -11.38 7.00 2.99
CA ASN A 69 -10.61 8.01 3.72
C ASN A 69 -9.22 7.43 4.05
N PRO A 70 -8.12 7.86 3.38
CA PRO A 70 -6.80 7.27 3.57
C PRO A 70 -6.27 7.53 4.99
N LEU A 71 -6.70 8.63 5.62
CA LEU A 71 -6.27 9.02 6.98
C LEU A 71 -6.67 8.01 8.05
N LYS A 72 -7.68 7.17 7.79
CA LYS A 72 -8.04 6.06 8.69
C LYS A 72 -7.02 4.91 8.68
N TYR A 73 -6.26 4.76 7.58
CA TYR A 73 -5.39 3.61 7.34
C TYR A 73 -3.91 4.00 7.22
N THR A 74 -3.59 5.30 7.11
CA THR A 74 -2.22 5.82 7.24
C THR A 74 -1.82 5.88 8.72
N THR A 75 -1.00 4.95 9.17
CA THR A 75 -0.47 4.98 10.54
C THR A 75 0.71 5.94 10.66
N LEU A 76 1.00 6.40 11.88
CA LEU A 76 2.20 7.21 12.18
C LEU A 76 3.49 6.53 11.68
N LYS A 77 3.51 5.19 11.70
CA LYS A 77 4.62 4.37 11.19
C LYS A 77 4.81 4.51 9.67
N CYS A 78 3.73 4.55 8.89
CA CYS A 78 3.79 4.81 7.44
C CYS A 78 4.28 6.22 7.14
N LEU A 79 3.77 7.22 7.88
CA LEU A 79 4.20 8.61 7.72
C LEU A 79 5.72 8.77 7.97
N ALA A 80 6.22 8.12 9.03
CA ALA A 80 7.64 8.11 9.39
C ALA A 80 8.50 7.38 8.35
N ALA A 81 8.07 6.20 7.87
CA ALA A 81 8.77 5.46 6.82
C ALA A 81 8.89 6.30 5.53
N ARG A 82 7.81 6.96 5.12
CA ARG A 82 7.76 7.82 3.94
C ARG A 82 8.66 9.06 4.07
N THR A 83 8.73 9.68 5.25
CA THR A 83 9.66 10.80 5.49
C THR A 83 11.12 10.34 5.44
N VAL A 84 11.45 9.21 6.06
CA VAL A 84 12.81 8.66 6.03
C VAL A 84 13.27 8.39 4.60
N LYS A 85 12.41 7.79 3.75
CA LYS A 85 12.75 7.54 2.34
C LYS A 85 12.86 8.83 1.52
N ASN A 86 11.86 9.71 1.59
CA ASN A 86 11.84 10.94 0.79
C ASN A 86 13.03 11.87 1.08
N TYR A 87 13.47 11.92 2.34
CA TYR A 87 14.63 12.71 2.75
C TYR A 87 15.95 11.92 2.78
N ARG A 88 15.94 10.65 2.32
CA ARG A 88 17.09 9.74 2.30
C ARG A 88 17.85 9.70 3.63
N LEU A 89 17.12 9.74 4.73
CA LEU A 89 17.72 9.83 6.06
C LEU A 89 18.47 8.53 6.38
N PRO A 90 19.68 8.60 6.98
CA PRO A 90 20.40 7.41 7.39
C PRO A 90 19.68 6.70 8.54
N TYR A 91 19.08 5.55 8.26
CA TYR A 91 18.28 4.80 9.23
C TYR A 91 18.94 3.50 9.73
N ARG A 92 20.02 3.04 9.08
CA ARG A 92 20.59 1.69 9.22
C ARG A 92 21.17 1.31 10.60
N HIS A 93 21.22 2.24 11.54
CA HIS A 93 21.67 2.03 12.93
C HIS A 93 20.87 2.85 13.95
N VAL A 94 19.82 3.56 13.52
CA VAL A 94 19.04 4.49 14.35
C VAL A 94 17.68 3.89 14.72
N VAL A 95 17.12 3.09 13.81
CA VAL A 95 15.82 2.44 14.01
C VAL A 95 16.00 0.92 14.17
N PRO A 96 15.17 0.26 14.99
CA PRO A 96 15.16 -1.20 15.12
C PRO A 96 15.11 -1.94 13.78
N GLN A 97 15.78 -3.10 13.70
CA GLN A 97 15.86 -3.92 12.48
C GLN A 97 14.48 -4.32 11.92
N CYS A 98 13.49 -4.54 12.79
CA CYS A 98 12.11 -4.86 12.40
C CYS A 98 11.40 -3.73 11.62
N LEU A 99 11.88 -2.48 11.72
CA LEU A 99 11.33 -1.33 10.99
C LEU A 99 12.02 -1.09 9.65
N HIS A 100 13.17 -1.73 9.39
CA HIS A 100 13.87 -1.59 8.11
C HIS A 100 13.05 -2.12 6.95
N ALA A 101 12.39 -3.27 7.15
CA ALA A 101 11.51 -3.86 6.13
C ALA A 101 10.40 -2.89 5.72
N THR A 102 9.87 -2.10 6.66
CA THR A 102 8.82 -1.12 6.37
C THR A 102 9.35 0.13 5.66
N ILE A 103 10.58 0.56 5.95
CA ILE A 103 11.21 1.70 5.25
C ILE A 103 11.59 1.32 3.81
N ILE A 104 11.96 0.06 3.56
CA ILE A 104 12.32 -0.44 2.22
C ILE A 104 11.09 -0.64 1.33
N THR A 105 9.93 -0.98 1.92
CA THR A 105 8.69 -1.23 1.17
C THR A 105 7.88 0.01 0.82
N HIS A 106 8.15 1.15 1.46
CA HIS A 106 7.65 2.47 1.04
C HIS A 106 8.63 3.07 0.05
#